data_AF-X1A5A8-F1
#
_entry.id   AF-X1A5A8-F1
#
_cell.length_a   1.000
_cell.length_b   1.000
_cell.length_c   1.000
_cell.angle_alpha   90.00
_cell.angle_beta   90.00
_cell.angle_gamma   90.00
#
_symmetry.space_group_name_H-M   'P 1'
#
loop_
_entity.id
_entity.type
_entity.pdbx_description
1 polymer ?
#
loop_
_entity_poly.entity_id
_entity_poly.type
_entity_poly.pdbx_seq_one_letter_code
_entity_poly.pdbx_strand_id
1 'polypeptide(L)'
;YSMEKDIKKRIVDFVIKVDSTKWAIIETLKMIFMKNSPKDAESLVESFSNKYEILLQEHEQEDKTDLSRYYRLIMEFKPALASIMKPGKEFDDICDIAVNQFNVVLNRIRRQINDKKGRVQKKGPLLPGSSKTIECIMISNNQ
;
A
#
# COMPACT_ATOMS: atom_id res chain seq x y z
N TYR A 1 -0.46 19.67 -22.88
CA TYR A 1 -1.30 20.38 -21.89
C TYR A 1 -2.51 19.59 -21.38
N SER A 2 -3.29 18.87 -22.22
CA SER A 2 -4.45 18.09 -21.74
C SER A 2 -4.10 16.79 -20.98
N MET A 3 -3.03 16.10 -21.36
CA MET A 3 -2.65 14.80 -20.77
C MET A 3 -2.11 14.91 -19.33
N GLU A 4 -1.37 15.98 -18.99
CA GLU A 4 -0.86 16.20 -17.62
C GLU A 4 -1.97 16.50 -16.61
N LYS A 5 -3.02 17.21 -17.02
CA LYS A 5 -4.19 17.48 -16.17
C LYS A 5 -4.94 16.19 -15.83
N ASP A 6 -5.09 15.30 -16.81
CA ASP A 6 -5.76 14.00 -16.60
C ASP A 6 -4.96 13.08 -15.68
N ILE A 7 -3.62 13.08 -15.78
CA ILE A 7 -2.76 12.31 -14.87
C ILE A 7 -2.84 12.86 -13.45
N LYS A 8 -2.74 14.19 -13.27
CA LYS A 8 -2.86 14.83 -11.95
C LYS A 8 -4.23 14.54 -11.31
N LYS A 9 -5.31 14.57 -12.08
CA LYS A 9 -6.65 14.23 -11.59
C LYS A 9 -6.73 12.76 -11.15
N ARG A 10 -6.21 11.82 -11.94
CA ARG A 10 -6.18 10.38 -11.60
C ARG A 10 -5.34 10.08 -10.37
N ILE A 11 -4.27 10.84 -10.12
CA ILE A 11 -3.43 10.67 -8.93
C ILE A 11 -4.19 11.02 -7.65
N VAL A 12 -5.02 12.08 -7.69
CA VAL A 12 -5.86 12.50 -6.57
C VAL A 12 -6.97 11.48 -6.26
N ASP A 13 -7.43 10.73 -7.27
CA ASP A 13 -8.50 9.73 -7.12
C ASP A 13 -8.01 8.36 -6.56
N PHE A 14 -6.71 8.18 -6.30
CA PHE A 14 -6.21 6.95 -5.69
C PHE A 14 -6.59 6.87 -4.21
N VAL A 15 -7.58 6.03 -3.93
CA VAL A 15 -7.90 5.65 -2.55
C VAL A 15 -6.90 4.57 -2.10
N ILE A 16 -5.99 4.94 -1.20
CA ILE A 16 -5.03 4.03 -0.59
C ILE A 16 -5.43 3.82 0.86
N LYS A 17 -5.48 2.57 1.31
CA LYS A 17 -5.69 2.26 2.73
C LYS A 17 -4.38 2.50 3.50
N VAL A 18 -4.01 3.77 3.68
CA VAL A 18 -2.77 4.21 4.33
C VAL A 18 -2.67 3.62 5.74
N ASP A 19 -3.70 3.77 6.55
CA ASP A 19 -3.72 3.26 7.93
C ASP A 19 -3.62 1.74 8.01
N SER A 20 -4.25 1.02 7.08
CA SER A 20 -4.11 -0.44 7.01
C SER A 20 -2.68 -0.86 6.66
N THR A 21 -1.99 -0.09 5.81
CA THR A 21 -0.59 -0.37 5.47
C THR A 21 0.33 -0.09 6.66
N LYS A 22 0.12 1.05 7.33
CA LYS A 22 0.84 1.41 8.55
C LYS A 22 0.73 0.29 9.59
N TRP A 23 -0.50 -0.18 9.85
CA TRP A 23 -0.76 -1.25 10.81
C TRP A 23 -0.09 -2.57 10.42
N ALA A 24 -0.17 -2.97 9.15
CA ALA A 24 0.46 -4.20 8.67
C ALA A 24 1.99 -4.20 8.84
N ILE A 25 2.63 -3.04 8.67
CA ILE A 25 4.08 -2.89 8.86
C ILE A 25 4.45 -2.98 10.34
N ILE A 26 3.69 -2.31 11.22
CA ILE A 26 3.90 -2.39 12.66
C ILE A 26 3.77 -3.83 13.15
N GLU A 27 2.75 -4.56 12.67
CA GLU A 27 2.55 -5.97 13.04
C GLU A 27 3.66 -6.87 12.50
N THR A 28 4.17 -6.58 11.30
CA THR A 28 5.33 -7.29 10.75
C THR A 28 6.58 -7.06 11.62
N LEU A 29 6.82 -5.82 12.04
CA LEU A 29 7.93 -5.49 12.91
C LEU A 29 7.80 -6.21 14.27
N LYS A 30 6.59 -6.25 14.82
CA LYS A 30 6.28 -7.02 16.03
C LYS A 30 6.64 -8.49 15.88
N MET A 31 6.24 -9.12 14.79
CA MET A 31 6.58 -10.52 14.50
C MET A 31 8.10 -10.76 14.42
N ILE A 32 8.85 -9.81 13.84
CA ILE A 32 10.32 -9.89 13.75
C ILE A 32 10.94 -9.79 15.15
N PHE A 33 10.56 -8.78 15.93
CA PHE A 33 11.11 -8.60 17.28
C PHE A 33 10.72 -9.72 18.23
N MET A 34 9.49 -10.25 18.14
CA MET A 34 9.06 -11.41 18.92
C MET A 34 9.91 -12.64 18.62
N LYS A 35 10.41 -12.79 17.39
CA LYS A 35 11.28 -13.91 16.99
C LYS A 35 12.72 -13.75 17.47
N ASN A 36 13.27 -12.52 17.42
CA ASN A 36 14.68 -12.28 17.67
C ASN A 36 14.97 -11.84 19.12
N SER A 37 14.08 -11.05 19.72
CA SER A 37 14.25 -10.40 21.02
C SER A 37 12.93 -10.36 21.81
N PRO A 38 12.34 -11.52 22.15
CA PRO A 38 10.97 -11.62 22.69
C PRO A 38 10.72 -10.86 23.99
N LYS A 39 11.76 -10.63 24.82
CA LYS A 39 11.62 -9.94 26.11
C LYS A 39 11.34 -8.44 25.96
N ASP A 40 11.91 -7.82 24.93
CA ASP A 40 11.83 -6.37 24.71
C ASP A 40 10.93 -6.02 23.52
N ALA A 41 10.44 -7.03 22.79
CA ALA A 41 9.71 -6.88 21.55
C ALA A 41 8.52 -5.91 21.66
N GLU A 42 7.69 -6.05 22.68
CA GLU A 42 6.51 -5.19 22.85
C GLU A 42 6.89 -3.73 23.09
N SER A 43 7.88 -3.47 23.96
CA SER A 43 8.39 -2.13 24.24
C SER A 43 9.06 -1.49 23.02
N LEU A 44 9.81 -2.26 22.23
CA LEU A 44 10.44 -1.80 21.00
C LEU A 44 9.40 -1.43 19.94
N VAL A 45 8.37 -2.25 19.73
CA VAL A 45 7.28 -1.96 18.80
C VAL A 45 6.49 -0.73 19.23
N GLU A 46 6.20 -0.59 20.52
CA GLU A 46 5.51 0.57 21.06
C GLU A 46 6.33 1.84 20.83
N SER A 47 7.63 1.80 21.16
CA SER A 47 8.56 2.92 20.95
C SER A 47 8.66 3.31 19.47
N PHE A 48 8.75 2.31 18.59
CA PHE A 48 8.73 2.53 17.15
C PHE A 48 7.42 3.17 16.70
N SER A 49 6.27 2.62 17.13
CA SER A 49 4.94 3.08 16.72
C SER A 49 4.71 4.53 17.14
N ASN A 50 5.09 4.88 18.37
CA ASN A 50 5.01 6.24 18.88
C ASN A 50 5.90 7.19 18.08
N LYS A 51 7.16 6.83 17.84
CA LYS A 51 8.06 7.69 17.06
C LYS A 51 7.60 7.84 15.62
N TYR A 52 7.14 6.76 15.02
CA TYR A 52 6.64 6.75 13.66
C TYR A 52 5.40 7.65 13.52
N GLU A 53 4.44 7.54 14.45
CA GLU A 53 3.26 8.40 14.45
C GLU A 53 3.62 9.89 14.57
N ILE A 54 4.55 10.24 15.46
CA ILE A 54 5.03 11.62 15.60
C ILE A 54 5.58 12.15 14.27
N LEU A 55 6.46 11.39 13.62
CA LEU A 55 7.05 11.78 12.32
C LEU A 55 5.98 11.94 11.23
N LEU A 56 4.93 11.11 11.23
CA LEU A 56 3.83 11.25 10.27
C LEU A 56 3.00 12.51 10.52
N GLN A 57 2.73 12.84 11.79
CA GLN A 57 1.93 14.00 12.19
C GLN A 57 2.62 15.33 11.84
N GLU A 58 3.97 15.38 11.85
CA GLU A 58 4.76 16.54 11.42
C GLU A 58 4.42 16.99 9.98
N HIS A 59 3.89 16.09 9.15
CA HIS A 59 3.57 16.36 7.74
C HIS A 59 2.07 16.33 7.41
N GLU A 60 1.19 16.21 8.41
CA GLU A 60 -0.25 16.03 8.18
C GLU A 60 -0.89 17.16 7.36
N GLN A 61 -0.40 18.40 7.52
CA GLN A 61 -0.89 19.58 6.80
C GLN A 61 -0.37 19.67 5.34
N GLU A 62 0.77 19.04 5.06
CA GLU A 62 1.42 19.02 3.75
C GLU A 62 0.85 17.89 2.87
N ASP A 63 0.61 16.73 3.48
CA ASP A 63 0.26 15.50 2.79
C ASP A 63 -1.26 15.38 2.54
N LYS A 64 -1.77 16.21 1.62
CA LYS A 64 -3.22 16.33 1.32
C LYS A 64 -3.83 15.16 0.54
N THR A 65 -3.02 14.25 0.01
CA THR A 65 -3.49 13.11 -0.79
C THR A 65 -3.09 11.79 -0.13
N ASP A 66 -3.86 10.74 -0.37
CA ASP A 66 -3.50 9.39 0.09
C ASP A 66 -2.14 8.95 -0.44
N LEU A 67 -1.76 9.35 -1.67
CA LEU A 67 -0.45 9.03 -2.24
C LEU A 67 0.69 9.75 -1.51
N SER A 68 0.54 11.04 -1.19
CA SER A 68 1.55 11.79 -0.42
C SER A 68 1.69 11.20 0.98
N ARG A 69 0.57 10.90 1.66
CA ARG A 69 0.57 10.24 2.97
C ARG A 69 1.23 8.86 2.91
N TYR A 70 1.02 8.11 1.82
CA TYR A 70 1.65 6.83 1.61
C TYR A 70 3.17 6.94 1.42
N TYR A 71 3.63 7.92 0.62
CA TYR A 71 5.08 8.19 0.51
C TYR A 71 5.69 8.60 1.84
N ARG A 72 4.94 9.34 2.67
CA ARG A 72 5.39 9.68 4.02
C ARG A 72 5.59 8.44 4.90
N LEU A 73 4.68 7.46 4.84
CA LEU A 73 4.89 6.17 5.52
C LEU A 73 6.25 5.56 5.13
N ILE A 74 6.60 5.56 3.84
CA ILE A 74 7.86 4.99 3.36
C ILE A 74 9.06 5.75 3.91
N MET A 75 9.03 7.09 3.81
CA MET A 75 10.14 7.95 4.18
C MET A 75 10.44 7.89 5.68
N GLU A 76 9.41 7.94 6.51
CA GLU A 76 9.57 8.02 7.97
C GLU A 76 9.82 6.67 8.65
N PHE A 77 9.65 5.55 7.91
CA PHE A 77 9.88 4.22 8.46
C PHE A 77 11.32 4.03 8.94
N LYS A 78 12.30 4.37 8.09
CA LYS A 78 13.74 4.18 8.40
C LYS A 78 14.20 5.07 9.56
N PRO A 79 13.86 6.38 9.61
CA PRO A 79 14.12 7.22 10.79
C PRO A 79 13.46 6.69 12.07
N ALA A 80 12.21 6.22 12.02
CA ALA A 80 11.54 5.63 13.18
C ALA A 80 12.21 4.33 13.65
N LEU A 81 12.69 3.50 12.72
CA LEU A 81 13.44 2.29 13.09
C LEU A 81 14.79 2.65 13.74
N ALA A 82 15.46 3.67 13.22
CA ALA A 82 16.77 4.11 13.72
C ALA A 82 16.71 4.70 15.13
N SER A 83 15.52 5.11 15.60
CA SER A 83 15.36 5.58 16.98
C SER A 83 15.32 4.46 18.02
N ILE A 84 14.99 3.23 17.61
CA ILE A 84 14.86 2.09 18.53
C ILE A 84 15.99 1.07 18.40
N MET A 85 16.69 1.05 17.26
CA MET A 85 17.80 0.14 17.05
C MET A 85 18.90 0.78 16.19
N LYS A 86 20.14 0.35 16.40
CA LYS A 86 21.29 0.87 15.65
C LYS A 86 21.32 0.28 14.24
N PRO A 87 21.81 1.03 13.24
CA PRO A 87 22.09 0.49 11.91
C PRO A 87 23.03 -0.70 11.98
N GLY A 88 22.75 -1.72 11.18
CA GLY A 88 23.46 -2.99 11.13
C GLY A 88 22.65 -4.01 10.33
N LYS A 89 23.12 -5.26 10.28
CA LYS A 89 22.50 -6.29 9.42
C LYS A 89 21.01 -6.48 9.68
N GLU A 90 20.60 -6.59 10.94
CA GLU A 90 19.18 -6.78 11.29
C GLU A 90 18.33 -5.56 10.91
N PHE A 91 18.85 -4.35 11.10
CA PHE A 91 18.20 -3.12 10.67
C PHE A 91 17.99 -3.09 9.16
N ASP A 92 19.02 -3.45 8.38
CA ASP A 92 18.95 -3.50 6.92
C ASP A 92 17.96 -4.57 6.45
N ASP A 93 17.98 -5.75 7.06
CA ASP A 93 17.03 -6.84 6.77
C ASP A 93 15.57 -6.39 7.01
N ILE A 94 15.31 -5.65 8.09
CA ILE A 94 13.98 -5.08 8.38
C ILE A 94 13.60 -4.03 7.33
N CYS A 95 14.51 -3.15 6.94
CA CYS A 95 14.28 -2.17 5.88
C CYS A 95 13.92 -2.84 4.55
N ASP A 96 14.62 -3.91 4.17
CA ASP A 96 14.34 -4.64 2.93
C ASP A 96 12.95 -5.30 2.94
N ILE A 97 12.55 -5.87 4.09
CA ILE A 97 11.20 -6.41 4.28
C ILE A 97 10.15 -5.30 4.12
N ALA A 98 10.37 -4.14 4.76
CA ALA A 98 9.45 -3.01 4.68
C ALA A 98 9.33 -2.48 3.24
N VAL A 99 10.46 -2.33 2.53
CA VAL A 99 10.48 -1.92 1.11
C VAL A 99 9.65 -2.87 0.24
N ASN A 100 9.78 -4.18 0.46
CA ASN A 100 8.98 -5.17 -0.26
C ASN A 100 7.48 -4.98 0.00
N GLN A 101 7.07 -4.75 1.24
CA GLN A 101 5.67 -4.47 1.58
C GLN A 101 5.16 -3.19 0.93
N PHE A 102 5.94 -2.11 0.97
CA PHE A 102 5.56 -0.85 0.35
C PHE A 102 5.42 -0.96 -1.18
N ASN A 103 6.31 -1.72 -1.81
CA ASN A 103 6.28 -1.94 -3.25
C ASN A 103 5.03 -2.66 -3.73
N VAL A 104 4.35 -3.46 -2.90
CA VAL A 104 3.08 -4.11 -3.28
C VAL A 104 2.03 -3.05 -3.64
N VAL A 105 1.88 -2.02 -2.82
CA VAL A 105 0.90 -0.95 -3.05
C VAL A 105 1.35 -0.05 -4.19
N LEU A 106 2.63 0.35 -4.24
CA LEU A 106 3.16 1.17 -5.32
C LEU A 106 3.01 0.49 -6.69
N ASN A 107 3.24 -0.82 -6.77
CA ASN A 107 3.06 -1.58 -8.00
C ASN A 107 1.58 -1.67 -8.40
N ARG A 108 0.66 -1.77 -7.44
CA ARG A 108 -0.79 -1.69 -7.71
C ARG A 108 -1.16 -0.32 -8.31
N ILE A 109 -0.65 0.77 -7.74
CA ILE A 109 -0.88 2.13 -8.24
C ILE A 109 -0.31 2.27 -9.65
N ARG A 110 0.94 1.86 -9.88
CA ARG A 110 1.57 1.87 -11.22
C ARG A 110 0.74 1.12 -12.26
N ARG A 111 0.20 -0.05 -11.92
CA ARG A 111 -0.70 -0.81 -12.80
C ARG A 111 -1.98 -0.04 -13.10
N GLN A 112 -2.61 0.59 -12.10
CA GLN A 112 -3.81 1.39 -12.30
C GLN A 112 -3.57 2.64 -13.16
N ILE A 113 -2.38 3.24 -13.09
CA ILE A 113 -1.98 4.38 -13.95
C ILE A 113 -1.78 3.91 -15.40
N ASN A 114 -1.10 2.78 -15.59
CA ASN A 114 -0.73 2.26 -16.91
C ASN A 114 -1.89 1.56 -17.63
N ASP A 115 -2.82 0.96 -16.90
CA ASP A 115 -4.04 0.39 -17.46
C ASP A 115 -5.01 1.51 -17.86
N LYS A 116 -4.79 2.11 -19.04
CA LYS A 116 -5.75 3.03 -19.70
C LYS A 116 -7.14 2.42 -19.90
N LYS A 117 -7.26 1.09 -19.83
CA LYS A 117 -8.54 0.38 -19.73
C LYS A 117 -8.85 0.17 -18.26
N GLY A 118 -9.48 1.17 -17.65
CA GLY A 118 -10.04 1.01 -16.32
C GLY A 118 -10.81 -0.30 -16.28
N ARG A 119 -10.39 -1.25 -15.44
CA ARG A 119 -11.32 -2.26 -14.97
C ARG A 119 -12.36 -1.47 -14.20
N VAL A 120 -13.42 -1.05 -14.90
CA VAL A 120 -14.73 -0.80 -14.30
C VAL A 120 -14.88 -1.95 -13.33
N GLN A 121 -14.90 -1.66 -12.02
CA GLN A 121 -15.25 -2.66 -11.05
C GLN A 121 -16.62 -3.14 -11.50
N LYS A 122 -16.67 -4.29 -12.17
CA LYS A 122 -17.93 -4.95 -12.45
C LYS A 122 -18.48 -5.23 -11.07
N LYS A 123 -19.40 -4.38 -10.61
CA LYS A 123 -20.38 -4.76 -9.59
C LYS A 123 -20.88 -6.11 -10.10
N GLY A 124 -20.48 -7.17 -9.39
CA GLY A 124 -20.70 -8.53 -9.84
C GLY A 124 -22.17 -8.73 -10.19
N PRO A 125 -22.50 -9.64 -11.10
CA PRO A 125 -23.89 -9.98 -11.34
C PRO A 125 -24.50 -10.46 -10.01
N LEU A 126 -25.63 -9.87 -9.62
CA LEU A 126 -26.53 -10.46 -8.63
C LEU A 126 -27.02 -11.79 -9.25
N LEU A 127 -26.41 -12.90 -8.85
CA LEU A 127 -26.90 -14.24 -9.19
C LEU A 127 -27.76 -14.75 -8.03
N PRO A 128 -28.99 -15.17 -8.33
CA PRO A 128 -29.51 -16.40 -7.76
C PRO A 128 -29.87 -17.31 -8.93
N GLY A 129 -28.99 -18.26 -9.24
CA GLY A 129 -29.29 -19.27 -10.26
C GLY A 129 -28.10 -19.59 -11.13
N SER A 130 -27.46 -20.68 -10.77
CA SER A 130 -26.55 -21.45 -11.61
C SER A 130 -27.13 -21.71 -13.00
N SER A 131 -26.36 -21.47 -14.06
CA SER A 131 -26.14 -22.46 -15.12
C SER A 131 -24.96 -22.07 -16.01
N LYS A 132 -24.05 -23.02 -16.15
CA LYS A 132 -22.99 -23.05 -17.16
C LYS A 132 -23.65 -23.09 -18.53
N THR A 133 -23.23 -22.24 -19.47
CA THR A 133 -23.01 -22.66 -20.86
C THR A 133 -22.20 -21.63 -21.64
N ILE A 134 -21.12 -22.15 -22.20
CA ILE A 134 -20.22 -21.60 -23.21
C ILE A 134 -20.92 -21.68 -24.58
N GLU A 135 -20.39 -20.94 -25.57
CA GLU A 135 -20.65 -21.01 -27.03
C GLU A 135 -21.97 -20.41 -27.53
N CYS A 136 -22.05 -19.74 -28.69
CA CYS A 136 -21.21 -19.81 -29.87
C CYS A 136 -21.30 -18.51 -30.72
N ILE A 137 -20.23 -18.24 -31.46
CA ILE A 137 -20.15 -17.24 -32.54
C ILE A 137 -20.89 -17.78 -33.78
N MET A 138 -21.72 -16.96 -34.43
CA MET A 138 -22.08 -17.02 -35.87
C MET A 138 -22.46 -15.59 -36.28
N ILE A 139 -21.67 -14.82 -37.05
CA ILE A 139 -21.41 -14.88 -38.50
C ILE A 139 -22.69 -15.05 -39.34
N SER A 140 -23.11 -13.91 -39.93
CA SER A 140 -23.64 -13.68 -41.28
C SER A 140 -24.88 -14.44 -41.79
N ASN A 141 -25.93 -13.73 -42.21
CA ASN A 141 -26.11 -13.18 -43.57
C ASN A 141 -27.58 -12.83 -43.87
N ASN A 142 -27.72 -11.75 -44.65
CA ASN A 142 -28.83 -11.32 -45.51
C ASN A 142 -30.00 -12.30 -45.75
N GLN A 143 -31.22 -11.78 -45.63
CA GLN A 143 -32.12 -11.56 -46.77
C GLN A 143 -33.08 -10.39 -46.47
#